data_AF-A0ABD2HQ33-F1
#
_entry.id   AF-A0ABD2HQ33-F1
#
_cell.length_a   1.000
_cell.length_b   1.000
_cell.length_c   1.000
_cell.angle_alpha   90.00
_cell.angle_beta   90.00
_cell.angle_gamma   90.00
#
_symmetry.space_group_name_H-M   'P 1'
#
loop_
_entity.id
_entity.type
_entity.pdbx_description
1 polymer ?
#
loop_
_entity_poly.entity_id
_entity_poly.type
_entity_poly.pdbx_seq_one_letter_code
_entity_poly.pdbx_strand_id
1 'polypeptide(L)'
;MTTSLGALETEWETYKTEFEKAEAEHLAYLRSYREMCTVQEGRAKNVKHLKYLLKQLGQDIDSLLKKGELSDDDKGGLEAKKTRAAQMNAKLAEMEREVPLGDNGMYLNIILGSNLNITLPSPDERYRYKKEYESFKLSVAFVILAVFFVVIWLPPILRPLDALCNFLLVWYYCTLTIRESILRLNGSRIKGWGG
;
A
#
# COMPACT_ATOMS: atom_id res chain seq x y z
N MET A 1 -51.48 -11.61 10.91
CA MET A 1 -51.88 -10.32 10.31
C MET A 1 -51.82 -10.50 8.81
N THR A 2 -52.96 -10.46 8.12
CA THR A 2 -53.05 -10.60 6.67
C THR A 2 -52.74 -9.25 6.03
N THR A 3 -51.51 -9.06 5.55
CA THR A 3 -51.14 -7.87 4.77
C THR A 3 -52.03 -7.83 3.52
N SER A 4 -52.85 -6.78 3.38
CA SER A 4 -53.73 -6.64 2.22
C SER A 4 -52.89 -6.42 0.95
N LEU A 5 -53.35 -6.91 -0.20
CA LEU A 5 -52.65 -6.77 -1.49
C LEU A 5 -52.20 -5.32 -1.76
N GLY A 6 -53.03 -4.32 -1.44
CA GLY A 6 -52.67 -2.91 -1.62
C GLY A 6 -51.56 -2.39 -0.68
N ALA A 7 -51.42 -2.98 0.51
CA ALA A 7 -50.32 -2.64 1.41
C ALA A 7 -48.98 -3.21 0.88
N LEU A 8 -49.02 -4.43 0.35
CA LEU A 8 -47.85 -5.04 -0.31
C LEU A 8 -47.43 -4.25 -1.56
N GLU A 9 -48.38 -3.79 -2.37
CA GLU A 9 -48.10 -2.98 -3.56
C GLU A 9 -47.44 -1.64 -3.20
N THR A 10 -47.90 -1.01 -2.11
CA THR A 10 -47.33 0.26 -1.63
C THR A 10 -45.91 0.07 -1.08
N GLU A 11 -45.68 -1.00 -0.32
CA GLU A 11 -44.34 -1.38 0.16
C GLU A 11 -43.40 -1.68 -1.02
N TRP A 12 -43.89 -2.36 -2.05
CA TRP A 12 -43.14 -2.68 -3.26
C TRP A 12 -42.71 -1.43 -4.04
N GLU A 13 -43.61 -0.48 -4.26
CA GLU A 13 -43.27 0.77 -4.95
C GLU A 13 -42.32 1.65 -4.13
N THR A 14 -42.45 1.63 -2.79
CA THR A 14 -41.51 2.31 -1.89
C THR A 14 -40.12 1.71 -2.01
N TYR A 15 -40.01 0.37 -1.91
CA TYR A 15 -38.74 -0.34 -2.06
C TYR A 15 -38.10 -0.10 -3.42
N LYS A 16 -38.89 -0.13 -4.50
CA LYS A 16 -38.41 0.13 -5.86
C LYS A 16 -37.82 1.53 -5.98
N THR A 17 -38.50 2.54 -5.44
CA THR A 17 -38.02 3.92 -5.44
C THR A 17 -36.71 4.07 -4.65
N GLU A 18 -36.62 3.43 -3.47
CA GLU A 18 -35.38 3.43 -2.68
C GLU A 18 -34.23 2.71 -3.40
N PHE A 19 -34.53 1.61 -4.08
CA PHE A 19 -33.56 0.86 -4.87
C PHE A 19 -33.02 1.69 -6.04
N GLU A 20 -33.91 2.33 -6.82
CA GLU A 20 -33.51 3.21 -7.93
C GLU A 20 -32.63 4.38 -7.45
N LYS A 21 -32.95 4.94 -6.28
CA LYS A 21 -32.11 5.96 -5.65
C LYS A 21 -30.73 5.42 -5.26
N ALA A 22 -30.68 4.26 -4.61
CA ALA A 22 -29.42 3.63 -4.21
C ALA A 22 -28.55 3.26 -5.42
N GLU A 23 -29.16 2.80 -6.51
CA GLU A 23 -28.47 2.53 -7.78
C GLU A 23 -27.88 3.82 -8.37
N ALA A 24 -28.66 4.91 -8.40
CA ALA A 24 -28.18 6.20 -8.88
C ALA A 24 -27.00 6.74 -8.06
N GLU A 25 -27.07 6.62 -6.73
CA GLU A 25 -25.97 6.97 -5.82
C GLU A 25 -24.72 6.12 -6.07
N HIS A 26 -24.89 4.81 -6.29
CA HIS A 26 -23.78 3.91 -6.61
C HIS A 26 -23.12 4.26 -7.94
N LEU A 27 -23.90 4.58 -8.98
CA LEU A 27 -23.38 5.02 -10.28
C LEU A 27 -22.66 6.37 -10.19
N ALA A 28 -23.09 7.27 -9.30
CA ALA A 28 -22.39 8.52 -9.03
C ALA A 28 -21.04 8.25 -8.34
N TYR A 29 -21.02 7.38 -7.33
CA TYR A 29 -19.79 6.93 -6.67
C TYR A 29 -18.79 6.33 -7.68
N LEU A 30 -19.23 5.42 -8.55
CA LEU A 30 -18.35 4.80 -9.55
C LEU A 30 -17.76 5.81 -10.54
N ARG A 31 -18.52 6.86 -10.90
CA ARG A 31 -18.02 7.95 -11.74
C ARG A 31 -16.92 8.73 -11.03
N SER A 32 -17.17 9.19 -9.80
CA SER A 32 -16.16 9.90 -9.01
C SER A 32 -14.91 9.04 -8.75
N TYR A 33 -15.09 7.74 -8.51
CA TYR A 33 -13.97 6.81 -8.35
C TYR A 33 -13.10 6.72 -9.63
N ARG A 34 -13.73 6.58 -10.81
CA ARG A 34 -12.99 6.55 -12.09
C ARG A 34 -12.26 7.86 -12.34
N GLU A 35 -12.90 9.00 -12.09
CA GLU A 35 -12.26 10.31 -12.23
C GLU A 35 -11.03 10.41 -11.32
N MET A 36 -11.15 10.00 -10.06
CA MET A 36 -10.02 9.95 -9.14
C MET A 36 -8.88 9.06 -9.66
N CYS A 37 -9.17 7.89 -10.22
CA CYS A 37 -8.17 7.03 -10.85
C CYS A 37 -7.45 7.74 -12.02
N THR A 38 -8.20 8.39 -12.91
CA THR A 38 -7.60 9.11 -14.06
C THR A 38 -6.68 10.25 -13.62
N VAL A 39 -7.06 11.00 -12.58
CA VAL A 39 -6.23 12.07 -12.01
C VAL A 39 -4.97 11.50 -11.35
N GLN A 40 -5.08 10.37 -10.64
CA GLN A 40 -3.93 9.69 -10.04
C GLN A 40 -2.93 9.21 -11.09
N GLU A 41 -3.40 8.58 -12.18
CA GLU A 41 -2.53 8.14 -13.27
C GLU A 41 -1.83 9.31 -13.97
N GLY A 42 -2.55 10.41 -14.23
CA GLY A 42 -1.99 11.62 -14.81
C GLY A 42 -0.90 12.24 -13.93
N ARG A 43 -1.14 12.31 -12.61
CA ARG A 43 -0.14 12.76 -11.63
C ARG A 43 1.11 11.88 -11.63
N ALA A 44 0.93 10.56 -11.59
CA ALA A 44 2.05 9.61 -11.58
C ALA A 44 2.93 9.73 -12.84
N LYS A 45 2.32 9.90 -14.03
CA LYS A 45 3.04 10.15 -15.28
C LYS A 45 3.81 11.47 -15.24
N ASN A 46 3.18 12.54 -14.77
CA ASN A 46 3.80 13.87 -14.70
C ASN A 46 4.99 13.90 -13.72
N VAL A 47 4.86 13.29 -12.54
CA VAL A 47 5.96 13.27 -11.57
C VAL A 47 7.15 12.46 -12.09
N LYS A 48 6.91 11.30 -12.72
CA LYS A 48 7.96 10.52 -13.38
C LYS A 48 8.68 11.33 -14.45
N HIS A 49 7.93 12.07 -15.27
CA HIS A 49 8.49 12.93 -16.31
C HIS A 49 9.34 14.07 -15.72
N LEU A 50 8.84 14.78 -14.70
CA LEU A 50 9.58 15.85 -14.04
C LEU A 50 10.87 15.36 -13.39
N LYS A 51 10.85 14.19 -12.75
CA LYS A 51 12.07 13.56 -12.19
C LYS A 51 13.10 13.23 -13.27
N TYR A 52 12.65 12.71 -14.41
CA TYR A 52 13.54 12.42 -15.54
C TYR A 52 14.23 13.69 -16.04
N LEU A 53 13.45 14.76 -16.29
CA LEU A 53 13.99 16.05 -16.72
C LEU A 53 14.98 16.63 -15.71
N LEU A 54 14.67 16.53 -14.43
CA LEU A 54 15.52 17.07 -13.36
C LEU A 54 16.83 16.28 -13.22
N LYS A 55 16.80 14.97 -13.44
CA LYS A 55 18.00 14.13 -13.51
C LYS A 55 18.87 14.51 -14.71
N GLN A 56 18.27 14.71 -15.88
CA GLN A 56 18.98 15.13 -17.08
C GLN A 56 19.63 16.50 -16.89
N LEU A 57 18.88 17.48 -16.37
CA LEU A 57 19.39 18.81 -16.06
C LEU A 57 20.57 18.77 -15.07
N GLY A 58 20.49 17.89 -14.06
CA GLY A 58 21.61 17.66 -13.13
C GLY A 58 22.87 17.14 -13.81
N GLN A 59 22.72 16.22 -14.77
CA GLN A 59 23.85 15.69 -15.54
C GLN A 59 24.46 16.76 -16.45
N ASP A 60 23.63 17.58 -17.09
CA ASP A 60 24.08 18.67 -17.95
C ASP A 60 24.85 19.72 -17.14
N ILE A 61 24.32 20.10 -15.97
CA ILE A 61 25.00 20.99 -15.00
C ILE A 61 26.36 20.43 -14.60
N ASP A 62 26.42 19.16 -14.19
CA ASP A 62 27.67 18.52 -13.78
C ASP A 62 28.68 18.44 -14.94
N SER A 63 28.21 18.25 -16.17
CA SER A 63 29.06 18.22 -17.36
C SER A 63 29.67 19.59 -17.67
N LEU A 64 28.90 20.67 -17.50
CA LEU A 64 29.35 22.05 -17.67
C LEU A 64 30.37 22.43 -16.60
N LEU A 65 30.09 22.12 -15.33
CA LEU A 65 31.03 22.35 -14.23
C LEU A 65 32.39 21.67 -14.46
N LYS A 66 32.39 20.46 -15.03
CA LYS A 66 33.62 19.70 -15.33
C LYS A 66 34.43 20.25 -16.51
N LYS A 67 33.80 20.93 -17.47
CA LYS A 67 34.50 21.48 -18.65
C LYS A 67 35.37 22.71 -18.35
N GLY A 68 35.23 23.34 -17.18
CA GLY A 68 36.24 24.25 -16.62
C GLY A 68 36.31 25.67 -17.20
N GLU A 69 35.74 25.95 -18.38
CA GLU A 69 35.73 27.28 -19.03
C GLU A 69 34.54 28.16 -18.60
N LEU A 70 34.26 28.26 -17.30
CA LEU A 70 33.16 29.07 -16.77
C LEU A 70 33.69 30.17 -15.85
N SER A 71 33.12 31.37 -15.97
CA SER A 71 33.34 32.47 -15.04
C SER A 71 32.94 32.07 -13.62
N ASP A 72 33.51 32.71 -12.61
CA ASP A 72 33.19 32.43 -11.20
C ASP A 72 31.72 32.73 -10.88
N ASP A 73 31.14 33.74 -11.55
CA ASP A 73 29.71 34.08 -11.49
C ASP A 73 28.84 32.98 -12.13
N ASP A 74 29.27 32.43 -13.27
CA ASP A 74 28.56 31.35 -13.96
C ASP A 74 28.57 30.05 -13.14
N LYS A 75 29.70 29.74 -12.47
CA LYS A 75 29.80 28.60 -11.55
C LYS A 75 28.87 28.77 -10.36
N GLY A 76 28.83 29.96 -9.76
CA GLY A 76 27.90 30.29 -8.67
C GLY A 76 26.44 30.15 -9.09
N GLY A 77 26.08 30.65 -10.28
CA GLY A 77 24.73 30.51 -10.84
C GLY A 77 24.33 29.05 -11.12
N LEU A 78 25.28 28.22 -11.55
CA LEU A 78 25.05 26.81 -11.87
C LEU A 78 24.89 25.94 -10.61
N GLU A 79 25.69 26.19 -9.57
CA GLU A 79 25.54 25.56 -8.25
C GLU A 79 24.21 25.97 -7.56
N ALA A 80 23.78 27.22 -7.72
CA ALA A 80 22.46 27.65 -7.24
C ALA A 80 21.31 26.91 -7.95
N LYS A 81 21.42 26.70 -9.28
CA LYS A 81 20.46 25.89 -10.05
C LYS A 81 20.45 24.43 -9.61
N LYS A 82 21.60 23.84 -9.31
CA LYS A 82 21.73 22.48 -8.77
C LYS A 82 21.06 22.34 -7.41
N THR A 83 21.24 23.33 -6.54
CA THR A 83 20.60 23.37 -5.22
C THR A 83 19.07 23.46 -5.35
N ARG A 84 18.56 24.32 -6.25
CA ARG A 84 17.12 24.39 -6.54
C ARG A 84 16.57 23.09 -7.11
N ALA A 85 17.30 22.43 -8.01
CA ALA A 85 16.92 21.13 -8.54
C ALA A 85 16.80 20.08 -7.41
N ALA A 86 17.75 20.05 -6.47
CA ALA A 86 17.66 19.16 -5.31
C ALA A 86 16.42 19.43 -4.44
N GLN A 87 16.08 20.70 -4.20
CA GLN A 87 14.85 21.08 -3.47
C GLN A 87 13.58 20.66 -4.21
N MET A 88 13.53 20.85 -5.53
CA MET A 88 12.39 20.42 -6.37
C MET A 88 12.25 18.89 -6.35
N ASN A 89 13.36 18.15 -6.38
CA ASN A 89 13.33 16.69 -6.30
C ASN A 89 12.81 16.20 -4.93
N ALA A 90 13.19 16.89 -3.84
CA ALA A 90 12.68 16.59 -2.51
C ALA A 90 11.15 16.81 -2.43
N LYS A 91 10.64 17.90 -3.01
CA LYS A 91 9.19 18.15 -3.11
C LYS A 91 8.47 17.12 -3.96
N LEU A 92 9.05 16.71 -5.10
CA LEU A 92 8.48 15.65 -5.93
C LEU A 92 8.43 14.30 -5.20
N ALA A 93 9.44 14.01 -4.37
CA ALA A 93 9.46 12.82 -3.52
C ALA A 93 8.41 12.88 -2.40
N GLU A 94 8.08 14.07 -1.89
CA GLU A 94 6.99 14.27 -0.92
C GLU A 94 5.62 14.06 -1.59
N MET A 95 5.38 14.68 -2.75
CA MET A 95 4.16 14.47 -3.54
C MET A 95 3.93 13.00 -3.90
N GLU A 96 5.01 12.25 -4.13
CA GLU A 96 4.96 10.81 -4.37
C GLU A 96 4.54 10.00 -3.13
N ARG A 97 4.90 10.44 -1.92
CA ARG A 97 4.52 9.75 -0.68
C ARG A 97 3.06 9.93 -0.30
N GLU A 98 2.44 11.01 -0.77
CA GLU A 98 1.03 11.34 -0.55
C GLU A 98 0.10 10.56 -1.49
N VAL A 99 0.63 10.05 -2.59
CA VAL A 99 -0.13 9.27 -3.58
C VAL A 99 0.13 7.79 -3.34
N PRO A 100 -0.89 6.92 -3.42
CA PRO A 100 -0.68 5.48 -3.35
C PRO A 100 0.14 5.01 -4.57
N LEU A 101 1.46 4.91 -4.41
CA LEU A 101 2.35 4.49 -5.48
C LEU A 101 2.28 2.98 -5.66
N GLY A 102 1.97 2.55 -6.88
CA GLY A 102 1.92 1.14 -7.28
C GLY A 102 3.29 0.47 -7.46
N ASP A 103 4.35 0.90 -6.77
CA ASP A 103 5.62 0.16 -6.75
C ASP A 103 5.78 -0.56 -5.41
N ASN A 104 5.35 -1.82 -5.37
CA ASN A 104 5.37 -2.62 -4.14
C ASN A 104 6.75 -3.20 -3.81
N GLY A 105 7.83 -2.75 -4.45
CA GLY A 105 9.15 -3.33 -4.27
C GLY A 105 9.26 -4.78 -4.77
N MET A 106 10.49 -5.24 -5.01
CA MET A 106 10.73 -6.51 -5.72
C MET A 106 10.12 -7.74 -5.02
N TYR A 107 10.23 -7.83 -3.68
CA TYR A 107 9.73 -8.99 -2.92
C TYR A 107 8.21 -9.14 -3.02
N LEU A 108 7.42 -8.08 -2.80
CA LEU A 108 5.97 -8.19 -2.93
C LEU A 108 5.54 -8.33 -4.39
N ASN A 109 6.24 -7.70 -5.34
CA ASN A 109 5.92 -7.88 -6.76
C ASN A 109 6.09 -9.34 -7.22
N ILE A 110 7.06 -10.08 -6.68
CA ILE A 110 7.24 -11.51 -6.97
C ILE A 110 6.13 -12.35 -6.35
N ILE A 111 5.71 -12.04 -5.11
CA ILE A 111 4.78 -12.89 -4.35
C ILE A 111 3.31 -12.59 -4.66
N LEU A 112 2.96 -11.31 -4.77
CA LEU A 112 1.59 -10.84 -4.96
C LEU A 112 1.31 -10.48 -6.43
N GLY A 113 2.36 -10.17 -7.20
CA GLY A 113 2.25 -9.68 -8.58
C GLY A 113 2.42 -8.17 -8.66
N SER A 114 2.84 -7.69 -9.84
CA SER A 114 3.21 -6.28 -10.06
C SER A 114 2.04 -5.29 -10.08
N ASN A 115 0.79 -5.77 -10.15
CA ASN A 115 -0.39 -4.94 -10.44
C ASN A 115 -1.32 -4.72 -9.23
N LEU A 116 -0.95 -5.18 -8.03
CA LEU A 116 -1.77 -4.95 -6.84
C LEU A 116 -1.38 -3.62 -6.18
N ASN A 117 -2.34 -2.73 -5.95
CA ASN A 117 -2.07 -1.52 -5.17
C ASN A 117 -2.20 -1.86 -3.68
N ILE A 118 -1.07 -2.00 -3.00
CA ILE A 118 -1.01 -2.35 -1.57
C ILE A 118 -0.68 -1.10 -0.71
N THR A 119 -0.75 0.08 -1.33
CA THR A 119 -0.54 1.32 -0.60
C THR A 119 -1.80 1.71 0.16
N LEU A 120 -1.63 2.00 1.44
CA LEU A 120 -2.63 2.50 2.38
C LEU A 120 -2.57 4.04 2.33
N PRO A 121 -3.48 4.70 1.58
CA PRO A 121 -3.42 6.14 1.37
C PRO A 121 -3.65 6.94 2.66
N SER A 122 -4.52 6.48 3.56
CA SER A 122 -4.84 7.23 4.79
C SER A 122 -3.98 6.81 5.99
N PRO A 123 -3.55 7.75 6.86
CA PRO A 123 -2.95 7.44 8.16
C PRO A 123 -3.82 6.51 9.02
N ASP A 124 -5.15 6.65 8.96
CA ASP A 124 -6.08 5.82 9.72
C ASP A 124 -6.09 4.37 9.23
N GLU A 125 -5.98 4.17 7.92
CA GLU A 125 -5.89 2.83 7.31
C GLU A 125 -4.58 2.15 7.69
N ARG A 126 -3.47 2.90 7.72
CA ARG A 126 -2.18 2.39 8.19
C ARG A 126 -2.24 1.97 9.66
N TYR A 127 -2.88 2.78 10.50
CA TYR A 127 -3.08 2.47 11.91
C TYR A 127 -3.95 1.22 12.10
N ARG A 128 -5.09 1.14 11.38
CA ARG A 128 -6.00 -0.01 11.43
C ARG A 128 -5.31 -1.29 10.96
N TYR A 129 -4.60 -1.24 9.84
CA TYR A 129 -3.84 -2.38 9.32
C TYR A 129 -2.77 -2.83 10.33
N LYS A 130 -2.05 -1.89 10.95
CA LYS A 130 -1.08 -2.21 12.00
C LYS A 130 -1.76 -2.91 13.19
N LYS A 131 -2.92 -2.42 13.63
CA LYS A 131 -3.68 -3.03 14.72
C LYS A 131 -4.13 -4.46 14.37
N GLU A 132 -4.61 -4.69 13.15
CA GLU A 132 -4.99 -6.02 12.66
C GLU A 132 -3.79 -6.97 12.55
N TYR A 133 -2.63 -6.45 12.14
CA TYR A 133 -1.38 -7.22 12.12
C TYR A 133 -0.94 -7.65 13.53
N GLU A 134 -0.98 -6.75 14.52
CA GLU A 134 -0.67 -7.07 15.92
C GLU A 134 -1.68 -8.07 16.50
N SER A 135 -2.98 -7.88 16.23
CA SER A 135 -4.01 -8.83 16.65
C SER A 135 -3.77 -10.21 16.03
N PHE A 136 -3.43 -10.27 14.73
CA PHE A 136 -3.14 -11.52 14.04
C PHE A 136 -1.94 -12.26 14.66
N LYS A 137 -0.85 -11.55 14.98
CA LYS A 137 0.31 -12.13 15.67
C LYS A 137 -0.11 -12.85 16.95
N LEU A 138 -0.85 -12.15 17.81
CA LEU A 138 -1.29 -12.71 19.09
C LEU A 138 -2.26 -13.87 18.90
N SER A 139 -3.28 -13.70 18.05
CA SER A 139 -4.28 -14.74 17.80
C SER A 139 -3.65 -16.02 17.26
N VAL A 140 -2.78 -15.93 16.26
CA VAL A 140 -2.13 -17.13 15.68
C VAL A 140 -1.11 -17.72 16.65
N ALA A 141 -0.39 -16.91 17.44
CA ALA A 141 0.49 -17.41 18.48
C ALA A 141 -0.27 -18.24 19.53
N PHE A 142 -1.46 -17.80 19.96
CA PHE A 142 -2.30 -18.57 20.87
C PHE A 142 -2.79 -19.89 20.25
N VAL A 143 -3.18 -19.87 18.97
CA VAL A 143 -3.58 -21.10 18.25
C VAL A 143 -2.41 -22.06 18.14
N ILE A 144 -1.22 -21.58 17.76
CA ILE A 144 0.01 -22.37 17.71
C ILE A 144 0.29 -23.00 19.07
N LEU A 145 0.26 -22.20 20.14
CA LEU A 145 0.51 -22.68 21.50
C LEU A 145 -0.50 -23.76 21.91
N ALA A 146 -1.78 -23.58 21.60
CA ALA A 146 -2.82 -24.56 21.89
C ALA A 146 -2.59 -25.88 21.14
N VAL A 147 -2.21 -25.81 19.85
CA VAL A 147 -1.88 -26.99 19.05
C VAL A 147 -0.67 -27.71 19.63
N PHE A 148 0.41 -26.99 19.95
CA PHE A 148 1.59 -27.58 20.61
C PHE A 148 1.25 -28.22 21.94
N PHE A 149 0.43 -27.57 22.75
CA PHE A 149 -0.04 -28.13 24.02
C PHE A 149 -0.76 -29.45 23.82
N VAL A 150 -1.69 -29.52 22.85
CA VAL A 150 -2.40 -30.77 22.52
C VAL A 150 -1.43 -31.85 22.05
N VAL A 151 -0.48 -31.53 21.16
CA VAL A 151 0.48 -32.49 20.61
C VAL A 151 1.37 -33.13 21.71
N ILE A 152 1.76 -32.37 22.73
CA ILE A 152 2.55 -32.88 23.86
C ILE A 152 1.84 -34.01 24.61
N TRP A 153 0.50 -33.95 24.70
CA TRP A 153 -0.31 -34.95 25.41
C TRP A 153 -0.70 -36.16 24.53
N LEU A 154 -0.34 -36.16 23.24
CA LEU A 154 -0.69 -37.24 22.32
C LEU A 154 0.34 -38.39 22.34
N PRO A 155 -0.09 -39.63 22.08
CA PRO A 155 0.81 -40.77 22.04
C PRO A 155 1.83 -40.71 20.88
N PRO A 156 3.02 -41.33 21.03
CA PRO A 156 4.12 -41.23 20.06
C PRO A 156 3.82 -41.74 18.65
N ILE A 157 2.76 -42.54 18.50
CA ILE A 157 2.31 -43.04 17.19
C ILE A 157 1.76 -41.92 16.29
N LEU A 158 1.38 -40.78 16.87
CA LEU A 158 0.89 -39.59 16.18
C LEU A 158 1.98 -38.56 15.87
N ARG A 159 3.27 -38.92 16.00
CA ARG A 159 4.44 -38.08 15.64
C ARG A 159 4.38 -37.41 14.25
N PRO A 160 3.72 -37.94 13.20
CA PRO A 160 3.55 -37.19 11.96
C PRO A 160 2.85 -35.82 12.15
N LEU A 161 2.11 -35.62 13.26
CA LEU A 161 1.54 -34.34 13.65
C LEU A 161 2.61 -33.27 13.94
N ASP A 162 3.83 -33.67 14.29
CA ASP A 162 4.97 -32.76 14.46
C ASP A 162 5.33 -32.05 13.14
N ALA A 163 5.18 -32.76 12.01
CA ALA A 163 5.38 -32.16 10.69
C ALA A 163 4.30 -31.12 10.39
N LEU A 164 3.05 -31.35 10.84
CA LEU A 164 1.96 -30.38 10.72
C LEU A 164 2.22 -29.13 11.57
N CYS A 165 2.73 -29.30 12.80
CA CYS A 165 3.14 -28.18 13.66
C CYS A 165 4.25 -27.34 13.01
N ASN A 166 5.27 -28.00 12.45
CA ASN A 166 6.35 -27.32 11.73
C ASN A 166 5.84 -26.60 10.48
N PHE A 167 4.95 -27.23 9.71
CA PHE A 167 4.30 -26.58 8.58
C PHE A 167 3.51 -25.34 8.99
N LEU A 168 2.77 -25.41 10.10
CA LEU A 168 1.98 -24.31 10.62
C LEU A 168 2.86 -23.14 11.12
N LEU A 169 4.02 -23.43 11.70
CA LEU A 169 5.04 -22.42 12.03
C LEU A 169 5.59 -21.75 10.77
N VAL A 170 6.02 -22.53 9.78
CA VAL A 170 6.54 -21.98 8.51
C VAL A 170 5.48 -21.09 7.84
N TRP A 171 4.23 -21.56 7.78
CA TRP A 171 3.11 -20.79 7.26
C TRP A 171 2.91 -19.47 8.00
N TYR A 172 2.99 -19.49 9.34
CA TYR A 172 2.88 -18.30 10.17
C TYR A 172 3.98 -17.29 9.86
N TYR A 173 5.25 -17.73 9.81
CA TYR A 173 6.39 -16.85 9.49
C TYR A 173 6.34 -16.29 8.06
N CYS A 174 5.93 -17.10 7.08
CA CYS A 174 5.70 -16.62 5.72
C CYS A 174 4.64 -15.50 5.69
N THR A 175 3.53 -15.70 6.39
CA THR A 175 2.43 -14.72 6.45
C THR A 175 2.86 -13.44 7.16
N LEU A 176 3.61 -13.54 8.27
CA LEU A 176 4.19 -12.39 8.94
C LEU A 176 5.12 -11.60 8.03
N THR A 177 5.99 -12.28 7.31
CA THR A 177 6.95 -11.64 6.40
C THR A 177 6.24 -10.83 5.33
N ILE A 178 5.16 -11.37 4.75
CA ILE A 178 4.33 -10.63 3.78
C ILE A 178 3.73 -9.39 4.44
N ARG A 179 3.06 -9.54 5.59
CA ARG A 179 2.40 -8.41 6.28
C ARG A 179 3.39 -7.33 6.74
N GLU A 180 4.57 -7.71 7.22
CA GLU A 180 5.65 -6.79 7.59
C GLU A 180 6.22 -6.05 6.37
N SER A 181 6.31 -6.73 5.23
CA SER A 181 6.75 -6.10 3.99
C SER A 181 5.74 -5.06 3.51
N ILE A 182 4.44 -5.32 3.64
CA ILE A 182 3.36 -4.36 3.40
C ILE A 182 3.48 -3.13 4.32
N LEU A 183 3.73 -3.35 5.62
CA LEU A 183 3.91 -2.27 6.59
C LEU A 183 5.14 -1.41 6.28
N ARG A 184 6.25 -2.04 5.88
CA ARG A 184 7.50 -1.33 5.51
C ARG A 184 7.31 -0.46 4.28
N LEU A 185 6.61 -0.94 3.25
CA LEU A 185 6.26 -0.15 2.06
C LEU A 185 5.46 1.11 2.42
N ASN A 186 4.55 0.99 3.39
CA ASN A 186 3.67 2.08 3.82
C ASN A 186 4.28 3.02 4.86
N GLY A 187 5.61 3.01 5.02
CA GLY A 187 6.34 3.92 5.89
C GLY A 187 6.32 3.54 7.37
N SER A 188 5.87 2.34 7.73
CA SER A 188 5.98 1.86 9.11
C SER A 188 7.45 1.58 9.46
N ARG A 189 8.02 2.37 10.38
CA ARG A 189 9.35 2.10 10.98
C ARG A 189 9.24 0.95 11.99
N ILE A 190 8.94 -0.25 11.49
CA ILE A 190 9.00 -1.46 12.32
C ILE A 190 10.46 -1.83 12.44
N LYS A 191 11.02 -1.70 13.65
CA LYS A 191 12.32 -2.28 13.97
C LYS A 191 12.18 -3.79 13.78
N GLY A 192 13.04 -4.37 12.93
CA GLY A 192 13.09 -5.82 12.76
C GLY A 192 13.32 -6.49 14.11
N TRP A 193 12.91 -7.74 14.23
CA TRP A 193 13.17 -8.57 15.41
C TRP A 193 14.68 -8.86 15.47
N GLY A 194 15.45 -7.91 16.02
CA GLY A 194 16.92 -7.97 16.07
C GLY A 194 17.61 -6.59 16.02
N GLY A 195 17.17 -5.63 16.84
CA GLY A 195 17.78 -4.30 16.94
C GLY A 195 17.24 -3.44 18.07
#